data_AF-D8RPL0-F1
#
_entry.id   AF-D8RPL0-F1
#
_cell.length_a   1.000
_cell.length_b   1.000
_cell.length_c   1.000
_cell.angle_alpha   90.00
_cell.angle_beta   90.00
_cell.angle_gamma   90.00
#
_symmetry.space_group_name_H-M   'P 1'
#
loop_
_entity.id
_entity.type
_entity.pdbx_description
1 polymer ?
#
loop_
_entity_poly.entity_id
_entity_poly.type
_entity_poly.pdbx_seq_one_letter_code
_entity_poly.pdbx_strand_id
1 'polypeptide(L)'
;SVEELRKLLSDKDAYESYLHSIEEVKQLDTLRNDLRKSNVNLARHNLGKESEMAELRNQCMIIRTTELATAQEKFSDAQRREKEILARSSPASILNKLQEAANAADDESESLHHKLLSGELEFPEFLQKYRQQRVLYHRRTLLRLAA
;
A
#
# COMPACT_ATOMS: atom_id res chain seq x y z
N SER A 1 -2.44 30.57 77.63
CA SER A 1 -1.70 30.55 78.90
C SER A 1 -0.31 29.94 78.71
N VAL A 2 0.67 30.24 79.58
CA VAL A 2 2.02 29.64 79.52
C VAL A 2 1.96 28.11 79.65
N GLU A 3 1.03 27.59 80.45
CA GLU A 3 0.72 26.15 80.51
C GLU A 3 0.32 25.54 79.15
N GLU A 4 -0.48 26.24 78.34
CA GLU A 4 -0.92 25.74 77.03
C GLU A 4 0.24 25.68 76.04
N LEU A 5 1.13 26.67 76.06
CA LEU A 5 2.35 26.67 75.24
C LEU A 5 3.32 25.57 75.68
N ARG A 6 3.48 25.35 76.99
CA ARG A 6 4.29 24.23 77.52
C ARG A 6 3.70 22.88 77.14
N LYS A 7 2.37 22.74 77.19
CA LYS A 7 1.67 21.54 76.73
C LYS A 7 1.89 21.31 75.24
N LEU A 8 1.75 22.35 74.41
CA LEU A 8 1.98 22.26 72.98
C LEU A 8 3.44 21.91 72.62
N LEU A 9 4.40 22.36 73.42
CA LEU A 9 5.83 22.06 73.20
C LEU A 9 6.23 20.65 73.65
N SER A 10 5.54 20.11 74.65
CA SER A 10 5.92 18.84 75.32
C SER A 10 5.11 17.64 74.84
N ASP A 11 3.89 17.87 74.34
CA ASP A 11 2.95 16.86 73.87
C ASP A 11 2.75 16.98 72.35
N LYS A 12 3.25 15.99 71.62
CA LYS A 12 3.21 15.94 70.16
C LYS A 12 1.78 15.85 69.62
N ASP A 13 0.90 15.12 70.30
CA ASP A 13 -0.49 14.94 69.85
C ASP A 13 -1.30 16.22 70.07
N ALA A 14 -1.00 16.96 71.14
CA ALA A 14 -1.56 18.29 71.38
C ALA A 14 -1.09 19.30 70.32
N TYR A 15 0.18 19.25 69.91
CA TYR A 15 0.70 20.07 68.82
C TYR A 15 0.05 19.73 67.48
N GLU A 16 -0.01 18.45 67.10
CA GLU A 16 -0.65 18.01 65.85
C GLU A 16 -2.13 18.39 65.81
N SER A 17 -2.84 18.24 66.94
CA SER A 17 -4.25 18.64 67.05
C SER A 17 -4.46 20.14 66.85
N TYR A 18 -3.57 20.98 67.40
CA TYR A 18 -3.60 22.43 67.16
C TYR A 18 -3.23 22.78 65.72
N LEU A 19 -2.21 22.14 65.15
CA LEU A 19 -1.78 22.36 63.77
C LEU A 19 -2.92 22.06 62.79
N HIS A 20 -3.63 20.94 62.96
CA HIS A 20 -4.82 20.60 62.15
C HIS A 20 -6.06 21.41 62.52
N SER A 21 -6.03 22.23 63.57
CA SER A 21 -7.09 23.20 63.87
C SER A 21 -6.96 24.49 63.03
N ILE A 22 -5.75 24.81 62.56
CA ILE A 22 -5.44 25.96 61.71
C ILE A 22 -6.12 25.81 60.34
N GLU A 23 -6.82 26.85 59.90
CA GLU A 23 -7.67 26.80 58.70
C GLU A 23 -6.86 26.57 57.43
N GLU A 24 -5.70 27.20 57.31
CA GLU A 24 -4.78 27.02 56.19
C GLU A 24 -4.28 25.57 56.09
N VAL A 25 -4.04 24.92 57.23
CA VAL A 25 -3.62 23.51 57.27
C VAL A 25 -4.76 22.59 56.84
N LYS A 26 -5.99 22.85 57.29
CA LYS A 26 -7.18 22.10 56.84
C LYS A 26 -7.43 22.25 55.34
N GLN A 27 -7.24 23.44 54.79
CA GLN A 27 -7.37 23.70 53.36
C GLN A 27 -6.31 22.91 52.57
N LEU A 28 -5.06 22.92 53.02
CA LEU A 28 -3.98 22.13 52.42
C LEU A 28 -4.23 20.62 52.51
N ASP A 29 -4.72 20.12 53.64
CA ASP A 29 -5.04 18.70 53.82
C ASP A 29 -6.19 18.27 52.90
N THR A 30 -7.22 19.10 52.77
CA THR A 30 -8.33 18.90 51.82
C THR A 30 -7.82 18.83 50.40
N LEU A 31 -7.04 19.82 49.97
CA LEU A 31 -6.47 19.88 48.62
C LEU A 31 -5.59 18.65 48.34
N ARG A 32 -4.73 18.26 49.29
CA ARG A 32 -3.91 17.05 49.18
C ARG A 32 -4.76 15.80 48.99
N ASN A 33 -5.84 15.66 49.77
CA ASN A 33 -6.72 14.52 49.69
C ASN A 33 -7.48 14.47 48.36
N ASP A 34 -7.94 15.62 47.86
CA ASP A 34 -8.63 15.71 46.58
C ASP A 34 -7.69 15.42 45.41
N LEU A 35 -6.46 15.93 45.45
CA LEU A 35 -5.42 15.59 44.47
C LEU A 35 -5.12 14.08 44.47
N ARG A 36 -4.99 13.47 45.65
CA ARG A 36 -4.76 12.03 45.78
C ARG A 36 -5.92 11.22 45.21
N LYS A 37 -7.17 11.59 45.52
CA LYS A 37 -8.37 10.94 44.97
C LYS A 37 -8.42 11.09 43.45
N SER A 38 -8.18 12.30 42.94
CA SER A 38 -8.15 12.60 41.51
C SER A 38 -7.10 11.76 40.77
N ASN A 39 -5.88 11.67 41.32
CA ASN A 39 -4.81 10.86 40.74
C ASN A 39 -5.18 9.36 40.69
N VAL A 40 -5.73 8.82 41.78
CA VAL A 40 -6.19 7.41 41.81
C VAL A 40 -7.30 7.16 40.79
N ASN A 41 -8.26 8.09 40.66
CA ASN A 41 -9.33 7.97 39.67
C ASN A 41 -8.78 7.99 38.24
N LEU A 42 -7.83 8.89 37.95
CA LEU A 42 -7.18 8.97 36.64
C LEU A 42 -6.39 7.69 36.35
N ALA A 43 -5.64 7.16 37.32
CA ALA A 43 -4.90 5.92 37.16
C ALA A 43 -5.84 4.73 36.86
N ARG A 44 -6.96 4.62 37.59
CA ARG A 44 -7.97 3.59 37.33
C ARG A 44 -8.59 3.71 35.94
N HIS A 45 -8.91 4.93 35.51
CA HIS A 45 -9.44 5.19 34.18
C HIS A 45 -8.43 4.81 33.09
N ASN A 46 -7.16 5.15 33.26
CA ASN A 46 -6.10 4.80 32.33
C ASN A 46 -5.89 3.30 32.24
N LEU A 47 -5.86 2.60 33.38
CA LEU A 47 -5.77 1.13 33.41
C LEU A 47 -6.99 0.47 32.77
N GLY A 48 -8.19 1.03 32.94
CA GLY A 48 -9.40 0.54 32.29
C GLY A 48 -9.34 0.58 30.76
N LYS A 49 -8.61 1.55 30.20
CA LYS A 49 -8.40 1.68 28.75
C LYS A 49 -7.33 0.74 28.19
N GLU A 50 -6.53 0.12 29.05
CA GLU A 50 -5.38 -0.69 28.60
C GLU A 50 -5.83 -1.90 27.76
N SER A 51 -6.93 -2.56 28.16
CA SER A 51 -7.52 -3.68 27.40
C SER A 51 -8.01 -3.23 26.04
N GLU A 52 -8.78 -2.13 25.98
CA GLU A 52 -9.31 -1.58 24.72
C GLU A 52 -8.17 -1.19 23.77
N MET A 53 -7.11 -0.55 24.29
CA MET A 53 -5.94 -0.22 23.49
C MET A 53 -5.20 -1.45 22.97
N ALA A 54 -5.12 -2.54 23.75
CA ALA A 54 -4.52 -3.79 23.31
C ALA A 54 -5.34 -4.45 22.20
N GLU A 55 -6.66 -4.48 22.34
CA GLU A 55 -7.58 -5.01 21.33
C GLU A 55 -7.50 -4.24 20.01
N LEU A 56 -7.54 -2.91 20.07
CA LEU A 56 -7.41 -2.05 18.89
C LEU A 56 -6.06 -2.26 18.19
N ARG A 57 -4.96 -2.38 18.94
CA ARG A 57 -3.65 -2.71 18.36
C ARG A 57 -3.67 -4.06 17.66
N ASN A 58 -4.30 -5.07 18.25
CA ASN A 58 -4.41 -6.39 17.65
C ASN A 58 -5.25 -6.36 16.36
N GLN A 59 -6.38 -5.65 16.36
CA GLN A 59 -7.21 -5.46 15.17
C GLN A 59 -6.44 -4.75 14.05
N CYS A 60 -5.72 -3.66 14.36
CA CYS A 60 -4.87 -2.98 13.39
C CYS A 60 -3.78 -3.90 12.83
N MET A 61 -3.19 -4.75 13.68
CA MET A 61 -2.20 -5.74 13.25
C MET A 61 -2.81 -6.75 12.27
N ILE A 62 -3.99 -7.29 12.57
CA ILE A 62 -4.70 -8.23 11.69
C ILE A 62 -5.01 -7.57 10.34
N ILE A 63 -5.64 -6.40 10.33
CA ILE A 63 -5.97 -5.68 9.09
C ILE A 63 -4.72 -5.45 8.23
N ARG A 64 -3.60 -5.08 8.88
CA ARG A 64 -2.35 -4.84 8.17
C ARG A 64 -1.76 -6.11 7.56
N THR A 65 -1.83 -7.24 8.27
CA THR A 65 -1.20 -8.50 7.81
C THR A 65 -2.09 -9.31 6.88
N THR A 66 -3.42 -9.21 7.00
CA THR A 66 -4.36 -9.99 6.19
C THR A 66 -4.90 -9.15 5.04
N GLU A 67 -5.68 -8.12 5.35
CA GLU A 67 -6.45 -7.35 4.35
C GLU A 67 -5.53 -6.48 3.49
N LEU A 68 -4.67 -5.69 4.12
CA LEU A 68 -3.80 -4.76 3.40
C LEU A 68 -2.78 -5.51 2.54
N ALA A 69 -2.11 -6.53 3.09
CA ALA A 69 -1.15 -7.33 2.34
C ALA A 69 -1.80 -8.01 1.14
N THR A 70 -2.98 -8.61 1.32
CA THR A 70 -3.72 -9.25 0.22
C THR A 70 -4.15 -8.23 -0.85
N ALA A 71 -4.60 -7.04 -0.44
CA ALA A 71 -4.99 -5.99 -1.38
C ALA A 71 -3.78 -5.47 -2.19
N GLN A 72 -2.62 -5.31 -1.53
CA GLN A 72 -1.38 -4.90 -2.18
C GLN A 72 -0.89 -5.94 -3.19
N GLU A 73 -0.96 -7.22 -2.86
CA GLU A 73 -0.61 -8.30 -3.78
C GLU A 73 -1.52 -8.29 -5.03
N LYS A 74 -2.84 -8.22 -4.83
CA LYS A 74 -3.81 -8.14 -5.94
C LYS A 74 -3.59 -6.91 -6.81
N PHE A 75 -3.27 -5.77 -6.21
CA PHE A 75 -2.96 -4.55 -6.94
C PHE A 75 -1.67 -4.69 -7.76
N SER A 76 -0.61 -5.24 -7.16
CA SER A 76 0.66 -5.50 -7.84
C SER A 76 0.48 -6.44 -9.04
N ASP A 77 -0.33 -7.49 -8.87
CA ASP A 77 -0.67 -8.42 -9.94
C ASP A 77 -1.44 -7.76 -11.08
N ALA A 78 -2.44 -6.92 -10.75
CA ALA A 78 -3.19 -6.17 -11.74
C ALA A 78 -2.29 -5.20 -12.51
N GLN A 79 -1.40 -4.49 -11.81
CA GLN A 79 -0.45 -3.56 -12.44
C GLN A 79 0.55 -4.29 -13.33
N ARG A 80 1.02 -5.48 -12.93
CA ARG A 80 1.88 -6.32 -13.78
C ARG A 80 1.16 -6.70 -15.07
N ARG A 81 -0.08 -7.19 -14.98
CA ARG A 81 -0.90 -7.54 -16.16
C ARG A 81 -1.15 -6.34 -17.06
N GLU A 82 -1.45 -5.18 -16.49
CA GLU A 82 -1.60 -3.92 -17.23
C GLU A 82 -0.33 -3.59 -18.02
N LYS A 83 0.84 -3.64 -17.37
CA LYS A 83 2.14 -3.39 -18.03
C LYS A 83 2.41 -4.38 -19.15
N GLU A 84 2.11 -5.66 -18.96
CA GLU A 84 2.27 -6.69 -20.00
C GLU A 84 1.36 -6.43 -21.21
N ILE A 85 0.10 -6.06 -20.97
CA ILE A 85 -0.86 -5.71 -22.02
C ILE A 85 -0.40 -4.45 -22.75
N LEU A 86 -0.02 -3.40 -22.03
CA LEU A 86 0.49 -2.16 -22.62
C LEU A 86 1.76 -2.38 -23.43
N ALA A 87 2.69 -3.22 -22.95
CA ALA A 87 3.88 -3.55 -23.71
C ALA A 87 3.52 -4.22 -25.05
N ARG A 88 2.56 -5.15 -25.05
CA ARG A 88 2.12 -5.88 -26.26
C ARG A 88 1.26 -5.05 -27.20
N SER A 89 0.48 -4.12 -26.67
CA SER A 89 -0.55 -3.36 -27.38
C SER A 89 -0.21 -1.88 -27.55
N SER A 90 1.00 -1.47 -27.17
CA SER A 90 1.49 -0.11 -27.45
C SER A 90 1.49 0.13 -28.96
N PRO A 91 1.23 1.37 -29.41
CA PRO A 91 1.31 1.71 -30.84
C PRO A 91 2.62 1.26 -31.48
N ALA A 92 3.75 1.50 -30.81
CA ALA A 92 5.07 1.06 -31.27
C ALA A 92 5.18 -0.47 -31.40
N SER A 93 4.70 -1.26 -30.43
CA SER A 93 4.68 -2.72 -30.51
C SER A 93 3.81 -3.22 -31.67
N ILE A 94 2.64 -2.61 -31.88
CA ILE A 94 1.74 -2.97 -32.99
C ILE A 94 2.39 -2.65 -34.33
N LEU A 95 3.03 -1.49 -34.47
CA LEU A 95 3.73 -1.09 -35.70
C LEU A 95 4.95 -1.99 -35.98
N ASN A 96 5.68 -2.41 -34.94
CA ASN A 96 6.78 -3.37 -35.08
C ASN A 96 6.27 -4.74 -35.55
N LYS A 97 5.20 -5.27 -34.93
CA LYS A 97 4.57 -6.52 -35.39
C LYS A 97 4.07 -6.42 -36.82
N LEU A 98 3.52 -5.27 -37.22
CA LEU A 98 3.09 -5.03 -38.59
C LEU A 98 4.28 -5.04 -39.57
N GLN A 99 5.43 -4.50 -39.15
CA GLN A 99 6.66 -4.56 -39.95
C GLN A 99 7.21 -5.99 -40.05
N GLU A 100 7.27 -6.73 -38.95
CA GLU A 100 7.69 -8.14 -38.95
C GLU A 100 6.79 -8.99 -39.87
N ALA A 101 5.48 -8.77 -39.80
CA ALA A 101 4.53 -9.44 -40.69
C ALA A 101 4.66 -9.01 -42.15
N ALA A 102 5.12 -7.77 -42.43
CA ALA A 102 5.45 -7.36 -43.79
C ALA A 102 6.70 -8.13 -44.26
N ASN A 103 7.79 -8.09 -43.49
CA ASN A 103 9.04 -8.79 -43.81
C ASN A 103 8.80 -10.30 -44.04
N ALA A 104 7.99 -10.96 -43.21
CA ALA A 104 7.67 -12.37 -43.40
C ALA A 104 6.97 -12.67 -44.73
N ALA A 105 6.12 -11.77 -45.24
CA ALA A 105 5.50 -11.91 -46.55
C ALA A 105 6.51 -11.67 -47.69
N ASP A 106 7.51 -10.81 -47.45
CA ASP A 106 8.63 -10.58 -48.37
C ASP A 106 9.51 -11.85 -48.47
N ASP A 107 9.91 -12.39 -47.32
CA ASP A 107 10.69 -13.63 -47.22
C ASP A 107 9.96 -14.82 -47.85
N GLU A 108 8.64 -14.94 -47.66
CA GLU A 108 7.84 -15.97 -48.31
C GLU A 108 7.80 -15.78 -49.83
N SER A 109 7.78 -14.54 -50.32
CA SER A 109 7.84 -14.25 -51.75
C SER A 109 9.19 -14.64 -52.36
N GLU A 110 10.30 -14.44 -51.65
CA GLU A 110 11.63 -14.93 -52.02
C GLU A 110 11.71 -16.46 -51.98
N SER A 111 11.10 -17.11 -50.98
CA SER A 111 11.01 -18.58 -50.92
C SER A 111 10.26 -19.16 -52.11
N LEU A 112 9.15 -18.54 -52.53
CA LEU A 112 8.42 -18.93 -53.74
C LEU A 112 9.28 -18.78 -54.99
N HIS A 113 10.11 -17.73 -55.06
CA HIS A 113 11.03 -17.53 -56.17
C HIS A 113 12.08 -18.65 -56.24
N HIS A 114 12.67 -19.03 -55.11
CA HIS A 114 13.60 -20.16 -55.04
C HIS A 114 12.96 -21.49 -55.46
N LYS A 115 11.72 -21.76 -55.06
CA LYS A 115 10.98 -22.98 -55.44
C LYS A 115 10.67 -23.06 -56.93
N LEU A 116 10.41 -21.91 -57.57
CA LEU A 116 10.28 -21.86 -59.03
C LEU A 116 11.60 -22.22 -59.71
N LEU A 117 12.73 -21.67 -59.22
CA LEU A 117 14.05 -21.94 -59.78
C LEU A 117 14.52 -23.39 -59.58
N SER A 118 14.10 -24.04 -58.48
CA SER A 118 14.40 -25.46 -58.24
C SER A 118 13.49 -26.41 -59.00
N GLY A 119 12.45 -25.91 -59.68
CA GLY A 119 11.46 -26.72 -60.38
C GLY A 119 10.43 -27.40 -59.47
N GLU A 120 10.41 -27.06 -58.17
CA GLU A 120 9.43 -27.55 -57.21
C GLU A 120 8.04 -26.92 -57.39
N LEU A 121 7.96 -25.79 -58.11
CA LEU A 121 6.74 -25.02 -58.29
C LEU A 121 6.55 -24.65 -59.77
N GLU A 122 5.37 -24.96 -60.30
CA GLU A 122 5.00 -24.62 -61.67
C GLU A 122 4.76 -23.11 -61.83
N PHE A 123 5.09 -22.56 -63.01
CA PHE A 123 5.02 -21.12 -63.25
C PHE A 123 3.63 -20.49 -63.00
N PRO A 124 2.50 -21.10 -63.42
CA PRO A 124 1.17 -20.56 -63.12
C PRO A 124 0.87 -20.50 -61.62
N GLU A 125 1.31 -21.50 -60.86
CA GLU A 125 1.11 -21.57 -59.41
C GLU A 125 2.00 -20.56 -58.67
N PHE A 126 3.25 -20.39 -59.13
CA PHE A 126 4.15 -19.34 -58.67
C PHE A 126 3.50 -17.96 -58.81
N LEU A 127 3.03 -17.61 -60.02
CA LEU A 127 2.46 -16.29 -60.29
C LEU A 127 1.28 -15.99 -59.36
N GLN A 128 0.41 -16.96 -59.12
CA GLN A 128 -0.73 -16.81 -58.23
C GLN A 128 -0.29 -16.54 -56.78
N LYS A 129 0.59 -17.39 -56.23
CA LYS A 129 1.04 -17.28 -54.82
C LYS A 129 1.92 -16.05 -54.60
N TYR A 130 2.86 -15.79 -55.51
CA TYR A 130 3.77 -14.65 -55.42
C TYR A 130 3.00 -13.33 -55.43
N ARG A 131 2.03 -13.17 -56.34
CA ARG A 131 1.20 -11.96 -56.38
C ARG A 131 0.43 -11.74 -55.08
N GLN A 132 -0.12 -12.80 -54.49
CA GLN A 132 -0.81 -12.72 -53.19
C GLN A 132 0.13 -12.21 -52.09
N GLN A 133 1.36 -12.75 -52.02
CA GLN A 133 2.34 -12.32 -51.02
C GLN A 133 2.80 -10.88 -51.22
N ARG A 134 3.07 -10.46 -52.46
CA ARG A 134 3.45 -9.06 -52.76
C ARG A 134 2.34 -8.08 -52.42
N VAL A 135 1.09 -8.39 -52.73
CA VAL A 135 -0.07 -7.55 -52.35
C VAL A 135 -0.16 -7.44 -50.83
N LEU A 136 0.04 -8.54 -50.10
CA LEU A 136 0.01 -8.56 -48.65
C LEU A 136 1.13 -7.73 -48.03
N TYR A 137 2.37 -7.89 -48.53
CA TYR A 137 3.54 -7.09 -48.14
C TYR A 137 3.28 -5.58 -48.31
N HIS A 138 2.86 -5.16 -49.50
CA HIS A 138 2.64 -3.75 -49.80
C HIS A 138 1.50 -3.17 -48.98
N ARG A 139 0.41 -3.93 -48.78
CA ARG A 139 -0.71 -3.50 -47.93
C ARG A 139 -0.27 -3.26 -46.48
N ARG A 140 0.52 -4.18 -45.90
CA ARG A 140 1.03 -4.05 -44.53
C ARG A 140 1.99 -2.87 -44.39
N THR A 141 2.88 -2.69 -45.36
CA THR A 141 3.85 -1.58 -45.39
C THR A 141 3.14 -0.22 -45.49
N LEU A 142 2.17 -0.09 -46.40
CA LEU A 142 1.38 1.15 -46.54
C LEU A 142 0.58 1.46 -45.28
N LEU A 143 -0.03 0.44 -44.65
CA LEU A 143 -0.75 0.61 -43.41
C LEU A 143 0.15 1.10 -42.27
N ARG A 144 1.39 0.60 -42.20
CA ARG A 144 2.39 1.05 -41.21
C ARG A 144 2.82 2.50 -41.45
N LEU A 145 3.03 2.89 -42.70
CA LEU A 145 3.45 4.26 -43.07
C LEU A 145 2.36 5.31 -42.84
N ALA A 146 1.09 4.90 -42.87
CA ALA A 146 -0.05 5.78 -42.67
C ALA A 146 -0.44 5.99 -41.19
N ALA A 147 0.17 5.23 -40.26
CA ALA A 147 -0.09 5.27 -38.83
C ALA A 147 0.92 6.18 -38.11
#